data_AF-A0A7C2HBX5-F1
#
_entry.id   AF-A0A7C2HBX5-F1
#
_cell.length_a   1.000
_cell.length_b   1.000
_cell.length_c   1.000
_cell.angle_alpha   90.00
_cell.angle_beta   90.00
_cell.angle_gamma   90.00
#
_symmetry.space_group_name_H-M   'P 1'
#
loop_
_entity.id
_entity.type
_entity.pdbx_description
1 polymer ?
#
loop_
_entity_poly.entity_id
_entity_poly.type
_entity_poly.pdbx_seq_one_letter_code
_entity_poly.pdbx_strand_id
1 'polypeptide(L)'
;TSEIKKVYQRRAKLASQILSEAKLEFTEPEAPFYVFPRRRGLDSERFALELLDTGVAIAPGTSFGDYREHFRIALTVPDDELPVALNKICEATTK
;
A
#
# COMPACT_ATOMS: atom_id res chain seq x y z
N THR A 1 21.36 -14.50 -5.76
CA THR A 1 20.36 -13.50 -5.31
C THR A 1 20.20 -13.63 -3.81
N SER A 2 20.39 -12.57 -3.03
CA SER A 2 20.30 -12.62 -1.56
C SER A 2 18.90 -13.05 -1.10
N GLU A 3 18.82 -13.79 0.01
CA GLU A 3 17.55 -14.27 0.58
C GLU A 3 16.56 -13.13 0.86
N ILE A 4 17.07 -11.97 1.27
CA ILE A 4 16.30 -10.74 1.50
C ILE A 4 15.61 -10.28 0.21
N LYS A 5 16.30 -10.28 -0.93
CA LYS A 5 15.71 -9.88 -2.22
C LYS A 5 14.55 -10.79 -2.61
N LYS A 6 14.65 -12.11 -2.34
CA LYS A 6 13.55 -13.05 -2.61
C LYS A 6 12.34 -12.80 -1.73
N VAL A 7 12.53 -12.45 -0.46
CA VAL A 7 11.43 -12.11 0.46
C VAL A 7 10.64 -10.91 -0.08
N TYR A 8 11.32 -9.82 -0.40
CA TYR A 8 10.64 -8.62 -0.85
C TYR A 8 10.05 -8.73 -2.25
N GLN A 9 10.62 -9.55 -3.14
CA GLN A 9 9.98 -9.90 -4.40
C GLN A 9 8.65 -10.65 -4.20
N ARG A 10 8.57 -11.58 -3.23
CA ARG A 10 7.30 -12.25 -2.90
C ARG A 10 6.27 -11.28 -2.33
N ARG A 11 6.69 -10.40 -1.42
CA ARG A 11 5.81 -9.38 -0.82
C ARG A 11 5.31 -8.37 -1.85
N ALA A 12 6.19 -7.91 -2.74
CA ALA A 12 5.86 -7.06 -3.88
C ALA A 12 4.79 -7.71 -4.75
N LYS A 13 4.99 -8.97 -5.14
CA LYS A 13 4.02 -9.72 -5.95
C LYS A 13 2.67 -9.87 -5.26
N LEU A 14 2.66 -10.22 -3.97
CA LEU A 14 1.43 -10.34 -3.17
C LEU A 14 0.68 -9.00 -3.11
N ALA A 15 1.40 -7.90 -2.84
CA ALA A 15 0.84 -6.56 -2.81
C ALA A 15 0.25 -6.17 -4.16
N SER A 16 0.98 -6.40 -5.26
CA SER A 16 0.48 -6.12 -6.61
C SER A 16 -0.80 -6.89 -6.93
N GLN A 17 -0.91 -8.15 -6.53
CA GLN A 17 -2.12 -8.95 -6.72
C GLN A 17 -3.32 -8.34 -5.98
N ILE A 18 -3.20 -8.11 -4.68
CA ILE A 18 -4.30 -7.58 -3.85
C ILE A 18 -4.71 -6.17 -4.29
N LEU A 19 -3.74 -5.27 -4.56
CA LEU A 19 -4.03 -3.90 -5.00
C LEU A 19 -4.69 -3.86 -6.39
N SER A 20 -4.34 -4.80 -7.27
CA SER A 20 -4.98 -4.92 -8.59
C SER A 20 -6.44 -5.34 -8.49
N GLU A 21 -6.76 -6.27 -7.58
CA GLU A 21 -8.14 -6.71 -7.32
C GLU A 21 -9.01 -5.55 -6.82
N ALA A 22 -8.43 -4.64 -6.04
CA ALA A 22 -9.08 -3.41 -5.57
C ALA A 22 -9.14 -2.28 -6.62
N LYS A 23 -8.66 -2.51 -7.85
CA LYS A 23 -8.62 -1.52 -8.95
C LYS A 23 -7.88 -0.23 -8.61
N LEU A 24 -6.85 -0.31 -7.77
CA LEU A 24 -5.98 0.83 -7.49
C LEU A 24 -5.01 1.05 -8.66
N GLU A 25 -4.72 2.31 -8.96
CA GLU A 25 -3.72 2.67 -9.97
C GLU A 25 -2.34 2.65 -9.31
N PHE A 26 -1.44 1.73 -9.70
CA PHE A 26 -0.09 1.68 -9.14
C PHE A 26 0.91 1.13 -10.17
N THR A 27 2.19 1.39 -9.94
CA THR A 27 3.29 0.77 -10.69
C THR A 27 3.78 -0.46 -9.92
N GLU A 28 3.88 -1.60 -10.60
CA GLU A 28 4.40 -2.82 -9.99
C GLU A 28 5.84 -2.57 -9.49
N PRO A 29 6.11 -2.77 -8.19
CA PRO A 29 7.44 -2.55 -7.62
C PRO A 29 8.40 -3.67 -8.06
N GLU A 30 9.44 -3.35 -8.84
CA GLU A 30 10.44 -4.35 -9.27
C GLU A 30 11.26 -4.93 -8.11
N ALA A 31 11.55 -4.11 -7.08
CA ALA A 31 12.23 -4.51 -5.85
C ALA A 31 12.26 -3.49 -4.67
N PRO A 32 11.50 -2.39 -4.60
CA PRO A 32 11.47 -1.58 -3.38
C PRO A 32 10.51 -2.14 -2.33
N PHE A 33 10.83 -1.87 -1.06
CA PHE A 33 9.98 -2.17 0.10
C PHE A 33 8.75 -1.26 0.18
N TYR A 34 8.39 -0.57 -0.90
CA TYR A 34 7.34 0.43 -0.95
C TYR A 34 6.50 0.29 -2.21
N VAL A 35 5.20 0.55 -2.09
CA VAL A 35 4.27 0.73 -3.22
C VAL A 35 3.62 2.10 -3.08
N PHE A 36 3.37 2.76 -4.20
CA PHE A 36 2.76 4.09 -4.25
C PHE A 36 1.46 4.05 -5.07
N PRO A 37 0.39 3.43 -4.54
CA PRO A 37 -0.91 3.42 -5.21
C PRO A 37 -1.58 4.78 -5.22
N ARG A 38 -2.50 4.93 -6.18
CA ARG A 38 -3.36 6.07 -6.43
C ARG A 38 -4.81 5.59 -6.51
N ARG A 39 -5.72 6.35 -5.91
CA ARG A 39 -7.17 6.25 -6.15
C ARG A 39 -7.69 7.63 -6.51
N ARG A 40 -8.34 7.76 -7.67
CA ARG A 40 -8.92 9.04 -8.10
C ARG A 40 -10.00 9.50 -7.12
N GLY A 41 -9.99 10.79 -6.80
CA GLY A 41 -10.91 11.40 -5.85
C GLY A 41 -10.64 11.06 -4.37
N LEU A 42 -9.54 10.35 -4.07
CA LEU A 42 -9.15 10.04 -2.69
C LEU A 42 -8.42 11.24 -2.07
N ASP A 43 -8.75 11.55 -0.82
CA ASP A 43 -7.97 12.43 0.04
C ASP A 43 -7.02 11.58 0.88
N SER A 44 -5.73 11.59 0.55
CA SER A 44 -4.75 10.72 1.18
C SER A 44 -4.50 11.01 2.67
N GLU A 45 -4.65 12.26 3.11
CA GLU A 45 -4.46 12.61 4.52
C GLU A 45 -5.59 12.06 5.36
N ARG A 46 -6.83 12.33 4.92
CA ARG A 46 -8.01 11.80 5.57
C ARG A 46 -8.01 10.27 5.55
N PHE A 47 -7.68 9.68 4.41
CA PHE A 47 -7.61 8.23 4.24
C PHE A 47 -6.58 7.58 5.18
N ALA A 48 -5.40 8.19 5.33
CA ALA A 48 -4.37 7.71 6.26
C ALA A 48 -4.84 7.76 7.72
N LEU A 49 -5.56 8.81 8.11
CA LEU A 49 -6.13 8.96 9.45
C LEU A 49 -7.25 7.94 9.70
N GLU A 50 -8.17 7.75 8.75
CA GLU A 50 -9.26 6.76 8.87
C GLU A 50 -8.74 5.33 8.96
N LEU A 51 -7.66 5.00 8.23
CA LEU A 51 -7.01 3.69 8.34
C LEU A 51 -6.33 3.48 9.70
N LEU A 52 -5.81 4.55 10.31
CA LEU A 52 -5.15 4.46 11.61
C LEU A 52 -6.10 3.93 12.69
N ASP A 53 -7.38 4.31 12.64
CA ASP A 53 -8.43 3.80 13.54
C ASP A 53 -8.68 2.28 13.39
N THR A 54 -8.29 1.70 12.25
CA THR A 54 -8.37 0.24 12.01
C THR A 54 -7.10 -0.52 12.40
N GLY A 55 -6.11 0.19 12.96
CA GLY A 55 -4.80 -0.33 13.33
C GLY A 55 -3.82 -0.45 12.16
N VAL A 56 -4.06 0.25 11.04
CA VAL A 56 -3.17 0.26 9.87
C VAL A 56 -2.65 1.66 9.63
N ALA A 57 -1.33 1.83 9.67
CA ALA A 57 -0.68 3.10 9.36
C ALA A 57 -0.10 3.10 7.94
N ILE A 58 -0.41 4.14 7.17
CA ILE A 58 0.17 4.42 5.84
C ILE A 58 0.68 5.85 5.80
N ALA A 59 1.57 6.16 4.86
CA ALA A 59 2.00 7.54 4.67
C ALA A 59 1.14 8.21 3.57
N PRO A 60 0.50 9.37 3.84
CA PRO A 60 -0.26 10.08 2.83
C PRO A 60 0.68 10.61 1.74
N GLY A 61 0.18 10.71 0.51
CA GLY A 61 0.95 11.20 -0.63
C GLY A 61 1.37 12.65 -0.49
N THR A 62 0.63 13.44 0.32
CA THR A 62 0.98 14.83 0.66
C THR A 62 2.33 14.95 1.37
N SER A 63 2.79 13.89 2.05
CA SER A 63 4.14 13.84 2.65
C SER A 63 5.25 13.79 1.60
N PHE A 64 4.93 13.53 0.33
CA PHE A 64 5.88 13.39 -0.79
C PHE A 64 5.69 14.47 -1.87
N GLY A 65 4.86 15.48 -1.63
CA GLY A 65 4.53 16.54 -2.60
C GLY A 65 3.03 16.67 -2.82
N ASP A 66 2.61 17.25 -3.95
CA ASP A 66 1.17 17.50 -4.25
C ASP A 66 0.41 16.23 -4.72
N TYR A 67 0.73 15.07 -4.14
CA TYR A 67 0.14 13.78 -4.49
C TYR A 67 -1.08 13.46 -3.61
N ARG A 68 -2.09 14.34 -3.59
CA ARG A 68 -3.26 14.20 -2.70
C ARG A 68 -4.02 12.88 -2.86
N GLU A 69 -3.99 12.28 -4.05
CA GLU A 69 -4.69 11.04 -4.41
C GLU A 69 -3.84 9.78 -4.26
N HIS A 70 -2.58 9.90 -3.82
CA HIS A 70 -1.67 8.78 -3.64
C HIS A 70 -1.38 8.53 -2.17
N PHE A 71 -0.89 7.34 -1.87
CA PHE A 71 -0.37 7.02 -0.55
C PHE A 71 0.75 6.00 -0.69
N ARG A 72 1.60 5.90 0.34
CA ARG A 72 2.72 4.95 0.37
C ARG A 72 2.45 3.82 1.34
N ILE A 73 2.59 2.59 0.86
CA ILE A 73 2.53 1.36 1.65
C ILE A 73 3.95 0.84 1.81
N ALA A 74 4.37 0.51 3.03
CA ALA A 74 5.62 -0.20 3.28
C ALA A 74 5.37 -1.72 3.37
N LEU A 75 6.12 -2.51 2.61
CA LEU A 75 6.04 -3.97 2.56
C LEU A 75 7.01 -4.63 3.55
N THR A 76 7.30 -3.96 4.65
CA THR A 76 8.31 -4.36 5.64
C THR A 76 7.74 -5.14 6.81
N VAL A 77 6.41 -5.16 6.98
CA VAL A 77 5.71 -5.91 8.03
C VAL A 77 5.88 -7.43 7.86
N PRO A 78 5.66 -8.24 8.91
CA PRO A 78 5.66 -9.70 8.84
C PRO A 78 4.74 -10.27 7.75
N ASP A 79 5.06 -11.47 7.24
CA ASP A 79 4.36 -12.08 6.09
C ASP A 79 2.90 -12.45 6.40
N ASP A 80 2.57 -12.70 7.66
CA ASP A 80 1.23 -12.99 8.17
C ASP A 80 0.38 -11.72 8.35
N GLU A 81 1.00 -10.60 8.72
CA GLU A 81 0.31 -9.30 8.88
C GLU A 81 0.09 -8.58 7.54
N LEU A 82 1.02 -8.73 6.59
CA LEU A 82 0.99 -8.04 5.31
C LEU A 82 -0.35 -8.20 4.55
N PRO A 83 -0.88 -9.42 4.31
CA PRO A 83 -2.15 -9.57 3.59
C PRO A 83 -3.32 -8.97 4.36
N VAL A 84 -3.32 -9.05 5.69
CA VAL A 84 -4.39 -8.47 6.53
C VAL A 84 -4.40 -6.95 6.41
N ALA A 85 -3.24 -6.30 6.47
CA ALA A 85 -3.11 -4.87 6.31
C ALA A 85 -3.51 -4.41 4.90
N LEU A 86 -3.07 -5.12 3.86
CA LEU A 86 -3.42 -4.79 2.46
C LEU A 86 -4.93 -4.92 2.22
N ASN A 87 -5.59 -5.95 2.77
CA ASN A 87 -7.03 -6.11 2.64
C ASN A 87 -7.80 -4.96 3.32
N LYS A 88 -7.41 -4.57 4.53
CA LYS A 88 -8.00 -3.40 5.22
C LYS A 88 -7.85 -2.11 4.41
N ILE A 89 -6.69 -1.90 3.79
CA ILE A 89 -6.46 -0.77 2.88
C ILE A 89 -7.45 -0.84 1.72
N CYS A 90 -7.58 -1.99 1.06
CA CYS A 90 -8.45 -2.17 -0.09
C CYS A 90 -9.95 -1.96 0.26
N GLU A 91 -10.39 -2.45 1.41
CA GLU A 91 -11.75 -2.23 1.90
C GLU A 91 -12.04 -0.75 2.18
N ALA A 92 -11.09 -0.04 2.81
CA ALA A 92 -11.20 1.39 3.03
C ALA A 92 -11.20 2.17 1.70
N THR A 93 -10.54 1.65 0.65
CA THR A 93 -10.62 2.20 -0.71
C THR A 93 -11.88 1.81 -1.49
N THR A 94 -12.88 1.18 -0.88
CA THR A 94 -14.16 0.92 -1.56
C THR A 94 -15.32 1.70 -0.95
N LYS A 95 -15.13 2.20 0.28
CA LYS A 95 -16.01 3.20 0.88
C LYS A 95 -15.90 4.53 0.11
#